data_AF-A0AAW0RKX3-F1
#
_entry.id   AF-A0AAW0RKX3-F1
#
_cell.length_a   1.000
_cell.length_b   1.000
_cell.length_c   1.000
_cell.angle_alpha   90.00
_cell.angle_beta   90.00
_cell.angle_gamma   90.00
#
_symmetry.space_group_name_H-M   'P 1'
#
loop_
_entity.id
_entity.type
_entity.pdbx_description
1 polymer ?
#
loop_
_entity_poly.entity_id
_entity_poly.type
_entity_poly.pdbx_seq_one_letter_code
_entity_poly.pdbx_strand_id
1 'polypeptide(L)'
;MKFFTFLPVLLTLGVAEDVADVAAVGDVTIFDAANFRGQNRPIPVNGICQDLSPPFSTAGRGIRSIRFDAAQGENCEVYLSYSCRGKYAEVVFESRASTYIQAYSIRCSKN
;
A
#
# COMPACT_ATOMS: atom_id res chain seq x y z
N MET A 1 21.92 23.26 -59.01
CA MET A 1 21.05 23.82 -57.94
C MET A 1 21.18 22.92 -56.73
N LYS A 2 21.79 23.41 -55.65
CA LYS A 2 21.99 22.70 -54.37
C LYS A 2 20.90 23.15 -53.41
N PHE A 3 20.10 22.23 -52.88
CA PHE A 3 19.28 22.46 -51.70
C PHE A 3 19.83 21.59 -50.57
N PHE A 4 20.55 22.25 -49.66
CA PHE A 4 20.79 21.74 -48.32
C PHE A 4 19.54 22.01 -47.50
N THR A 5 18.99 20.99 -46.85
CA THR A 5 18.08 21.18 -45.72
C THR A 5 18.51 20.22 -44.62
N PHE A 6 19.22 20.79 -43.65
CA PHE A 6 19.48 20.21 -42.35
C PHE A 6 18.14 20.04 -41.61
N LEU A 7 17.91 18.85 -41.05
CA LEU A 7 16.88 18.64 -40.03
C LEU A 7 17.55 18.06 -38.77
N PRO A 8 17.73 18.85 -37.71
CA PRO A 8 18.11 18.34 -36.40
C PRO A 8 16.87 18.29 -35.51
N VAL A 9 16.40 17.11 -35.14
CA VAL A 9 15.53 16.95 -33.98
C VAL A 9 15.99 15.73 -33.19
N LEU A 10 16.78 16.01 -32.15
CA LEU A 10 16.85 15.18 -30.95
C LEU A 10 15.44 15.01 -30.39
N LEU A 11 15.08 13.80 -29.99
CA LEU A 11 14.20 13.56 -28.83
C LEU A 11 14.49 12.15 -28.29
N THR A 12 15.50 12.16 -27.40
CA THR A 12 15.58 11.44 -26.13
C THR A 12 14.70 10.20 -25.94
N LEU A 13 15.40 9.07 -25.85
CA LEU A 13 15.18 7.94 -24.94
C LEU A 13 14.03 8.18 -23.93
N GLY A 14 12.83 7.72 -24.27
CA GLY A 14 11.84 7.37 -23.27
C GLY A 14 12.31 6.08 -22.60
N VAL A 15 13.16 6.21 -21.58
CA VAL A 15 13.37 5.12 -20.63
C VAL A 15 12.03 4.96 -19.94
N ALA A 16 11.27 3.93 -20.34
CA ALA A 16 10.22 3.41 -19.50
C ALA A 16 10.93 3.01 -18.21
N GLU A 17 10.78 3.84 -17.17
CA GLU A 17 11.08 3.41 -15.82
C GLU A 17 10.06 2.31 -15.54
N ASP A 18 10.43 1.07 -15.90
CA ASP A 18 9.95 -0.13 -15.24
C ASP A 18 10.36 0.06 -13.78
N VAL A 19 9.51 0.77 -13.03
CA VAL A 19 9.51 0.72 -11.59
C VAL A 19 9.15 -0.72 -11.30
N ALA A 20 10.18 -1.55 -11.19
CA ALA A 20 10.06 -2.90 -10.68
C ALA A 20 9.32 -2.74 -9.35
N ASP A 21 8.03 -3.02 -9.39
CA ASP A 21 7.20 -3.19 -8.22
C ASP A 21 7.83 -4.39 -7.52
N VAL A 22 8.73 -4.10 -6.60
CA VAL A 22 9.24 -5.07 -5.65
C VAL A 22 8.02 -5.42 -4.82
N ALA A 23 7.21 -6.34 -5.33
CA ALA A 23 6.20 -7.05 -4.57
C ALA A 23 6.99 -7.69 -3.42
N ALA A 24 6.94 -7.03 -2.26
CA ALA A 24 7.71 -7.44 -1.13
C ALA A 24 7.16 -8.81 -0.73
N VAL A 25 8.05 -9.78 -0.57
CA VAL A 25 7.68 -11.13 -0.20
C VAL A 25 6.95 -11.07 1.15
N GLY A 26 5.66 -11.38 1.14
CA GLY A 26 4.77 -11.32 2.30
C GLY A 26 4.03 -9.99 2.44
N ASP A 27 3.27 -9.57 1.43
CA ASP A 27 2.41 -8.38 1.55
C ASP A 27 1.08 -8.72 2.25
N VAL A 28 0.63 -7.80 3.10
CA VAL A 28 -0.74 -7.80 3.64
C VAL A 28 -1.53 -6.78 2.85
N THR A 29 -2.66 -7.20 2.27
CA THR A 29 -3.50 -6.29 1.49
C THR A 29 -4.66 -5.77 2.34
N ILE A 30 -4.80 -4.45 2.44
CA ILE A 30 -5.97 -3.80 3.06
C ILE A 30 -6.98 -3.38 2.01
N PHE A 31 -8.26 -3.38 2.37
CA PHE A 31 -9.38 -3.07 1.48
C PHE A 31 -10.37 -2.11 2.13
N ASP A 32 -10.90 -1.16 1.35
CA ASP A 32 -11.90 -0.19 1.82
C ASP A 32 -13.34 -0.71 1.79
N ALA A 33 -13.56 -1.95 1.32
CA ALA A 33 -14.83 -2.67 1.41
C ALA A 33 -14.66 -4.08 2.01
N ALA A 34 -15.78 -4.70 2.38
CA ALA A 34 -15.82 -6.07 2.89
C ALA A 34 -15.54 -7.10 1.76
N ASN A 35 -15.21 -8.32 2.18
CA ASN A 35 -14.94 -9.50 1.36
C ASN A 35 -13.78 -9.32 0.37
N PHE A 36 -12.75 -8.56 0.75
CA PHE A 36 -11.56 -8.29 -0.05
C PHE A 36 -11.89 -7.59 -1.38
N ARG A 37 -12.77 -6.59 -1.31
CA ARG A 37 -13.26 -5.81 -2.46
C ARG A 37 -12.96 -4.33 -2.30
N GLY A 38 -13.22 -3.57 -3.36
CA GLY A 38 -13.07 -2.11 -3.35
C GLY A 38 -11.64 -1.69 -3.66
N GLN A 39 -11.30 -0.48 -3.23
CA GLN A 39 -9.93 0.01 -3.33
C GLN A 39 -9.05 -0.76 -2.34
N ASN A 40 -7.87 -1.13 -2.81
CA ASN A 40 -6.93 -1.93 -2.05
C ASN A 40 -5.55 -1.30 -2.05
N ARG A 41 -4.76 -1.68 -1.05
CA ARG A 41 -3.36 -1.28 -0.94
C ARG A 41 -2.55 -2.43 -0.34
N PRO A 42 -1.47 -2.88 -1.00
CA PRO A 42 -0.51 -3.78 -0.37
C PRO A 42 0.30 -3.03 0.69
N ILE A 43 0.53 -3.69 1.83
CA ILE A 43 1.32 -3.20 2.95
C ILE A 43 2.46 -4.19 3.17
N PRO A 44 3.72 -3.76 3.03
CA PRO A 44 4.85 -4.66 3.16
C PRO A 44 5.04 -5.11 4.61
N VAL A 45 5.28 -6.41 4.80
CA VAL A 45 5.63 -6.99 6.10
C VAL A 45 7.14 -6.85 6.34
N ASN A 46 7.59 -5.62 6.57
CA ASN A 46 9.00 -5.30 6.83
C ASN A 46 9.21 -4.46 8.10
N GLY A 47 8.16 -4.23 8.89
CA GLY A 47 8.19 -3.43 10.10
C GLY A 47 8.30 -1.92 9.86
N ILE A 48 8.23 -1.45 8.60
CA ILE A 48 8.25 -0.03 8.28
C ILE A 48 6.83 0.53 8.37
N CYS A 49 6.70 1.68 9.03
CA CYS A 49 5.43 2.38 9.11
C CYS A 49 5.00 2.94 7.75
N GLN A 50 3.73 2.78 7.42
CA GLN A 50 3.09 3.30 6.22
C GLN A 50 1.97 4.27 6.60
N ASP A 51 2.08 5.52 6.16
CA ASP A 51 0.97 6.47 6.25
C ASP A 51 -0.10 6.14 5.21
N LEU A 52 -1.36 6.17 5.64
CA LEU A 52 -2.51 5.85 4.83
C LEU A 52 -3.17 7.14 4.31
N SER A 53 -3.35 7.20 3.00
CA SER A 53 -4.15 8.21 2.32
C SER A 53 -5.61 7.77 2.24
N PRO A 54 -6.53 8.68 1.84
CA PRO A 54 -7.86 8.28 1.41
C PRO A 54 -7.78 7.15 0.37
N PRO A 55 -8.71 6.19 0.42
CA PRO A 55 -9.93 6.19 1.23
C PRO A 55 -9.74 5.69 2.66
N PHE A 56 -8.61 5.09 2.99
CA PHE A 56 -8.39 4.40 4.25
C PHE A 56 -8.34 5.36 5.45
N SER A 57 -7.75 6.54 5.30
CA SER A 57 -7.73 7.58 6.34
C SER A 57 -8.96 8.48 6.38
N THR A 58 -9.96 8.22 5.53
CA THR A 58 -11.24 8.94 5.56
C THR A 58 -12.11 8.41 6.70
N ALA A 59 -12.55 9.30 7.59
CA ALA A 59 -13.45 8.97 8.68
C ALA A 59 -14.72 8.26 8.16
N GLY A 60 -15.08 7.13 8.78
CA GLY A 60 -16.23 6.33 8.39
C GLY A 60 -15.98 5.35 7.23
N ARG A 61 -14.85 5.42 6.51
CA ARG A 61 -14.44 4.39 5.54
C ARG A 61 -13.53 3.36 6.18
N GLY A 62 -12.30 3.75 6.52
CA GLY A 62 -11.33 2.88 7.19
C GLY A 62 -10.95 1.64 6.39
N ILE A 63 -10.33 0.68 7.07
CA ILE A 63 -10.11 -0.68 6.57
C ILE A 63 -11.37 -1.49 6.85
N ARG A 64 -11.93 -2.11 5.81
CA ARG A 64 -13.16 -2.94 5.89
C ARG A 64 -12.93 -4.43 5.68
N SER A 65 -11.80 -4.79 5.06
CA SER A 65 -11.27 -6.15 5.11
C SER A 65 -9.75 -6.11 4.94
N ILE A 66 -9.07 -7.15 5.42
CA ILE A 66 -7.61 -7.26 5.39
C ILE A 66 -7.23 -8.71 5.09
N ARG A 67 -6.33 -8.93 4.13
CA ARG A 67 -5.91 -10.25 3.69
C ARG A 67 -4.41 -10.41 3.86
N PHE A 68 -4.03 -11.46 4.58
CA PHE A 68 -2.67 -11.94 4.71
C PHE A 68 -2.46 -12.98 3.61
N ASP A 69 -1.59 -12.68 2.65
CA ASP A 69 -1.36 -13.59 1.51
C ASP A 69 -0.53 -14.82 1.91
N ALA A 70 0.22 -14.73 3.02
CA ALA A 70 0.85 -15.84 3.71
C ALA A 70 0.52 -15.74 5.21
N ALA A 71 0.30 -16.89 5.87
CA ALA A 71 0.08 -16.98 7.31
C ALA A 71 1.33 -17.60 7.98
N GLN A 72 2.42 -16.86 8.03
CA GLN A 72 3.71 -17.25 8.60
C GLN A 72 4.08 -16.46 9.86
N GLY A 73 3.07 -16.04 10.62
CA GLY A 73 3.28 -15.29 11.87
C GLY A 73 3.42 -13.78 11.67
N GLU A 74 2.93 -13.24 10.55
CA GLU A 74 2.85 -11.81 10.34
C GLU A 74 1.75 -11.18 11.22
N ASN A 75 1.99 -9.94 11.66
CA ASN A 75 1.00 -9.13 12.34
C ASN A 75 1.01 -7.71 11.78
N CYS A 76 -0.14 -7.04 11.84
CA CYS A 76 -0.28 -5.64 11.45
C CYS A 76 -0.84 -4.82 12.61
N GLU A 77 -0.08 -3.81 13.02
CA GLU A 77 -0.48 -2.79 13.99
C GLU A 77 -1.10 -1.61 13.23
N VAL A 78 -2.37 -1.32 13.51
CA VAL A 78 -3.12 -0.24 12.86
C VAL A 78 -3.28 0.92 13.82
N TYR A 79 -2.93 2.14 13.41
CA TYR A 79 -2.85 3.30 14.28
C TYR A 79 -3.91 4.36 13.98
N LEU A 80 -4.39 5.01 15.03
CA LEU A 80 -5.29 6.18 14.97
C LEU A 80 -4.53 7.50 14.74
N SER A 81 -3.26 7.44 14.37
CA SER A 81 -2.38 8.58 14.14
C SER A 81 -1.53 8.32 12.89
N TYR A 82 -0.95 9.37 12.32
CA TYR A 82 0.10 9.23 11.31
C TYR A 82 1.44 8.83 11.94
N SER A 83 2.28 8.22 11.12
CA SER A 83 3.65 7.80 11.42
C SER A 83 3.77 6.77 12.56
N CYS A 84 2.74 5.94 12.76
CA CYS A 84 2.68 4.85 13.72
C CYS A 84 3.04 5.27 15.16
N ARG A 85 2.57 6.45 15.56
CA ARG A 85 2.87 7.02 16.88
C ARG A 85 1.77 6.73 17.89
N GLY A 86 2.13 6.55 19.15
CA GLY A 86 1.17 6.38 20.23
C GLY A 86 0.49 5.01 20.22
N LYS A 87 -0.77 4.96 20.66
CA LYS A 87 -1.53 3.71 20.78
C LYS A 87 -2.05 3.27 19.41
N TYR A 88 -1.92 1.97 19.14
CA TYR A 88 -2.63 1.33 18.03
C TYR A 88 -4.13 1.24 18.36
N ALA A 89 -4.96 1.32 17.32
CA ALA A 89 -6.38 0.95 17.39
C ALA A 89 -6.54 -0.56 17.57
N GLU A 90 -5.77 -1.32 16.80
CA GLU A 90 -5.86 -2.78 16.78
C GLU A 90 -4.56 -3.42 16.28
N VAL A 91 -4.30 -4.67 16.71
CA VAL A 91 -3.29 -5.56 16.10
C VAL A 91 -4.01 -6.73 15.45
N VAL A 92 -3.74 -6.97 14.18
CA VAL A 92 -4.36 -8.02 13.37
C VAL A 92 -3.33 -9.10 13.05
N PHE A 93 -3.69 -10.36 13.23
CA PHE A 93 -2.81 -11.53 13.04
C PHE A 93 -3.26 -12.47 11.93
N GLU A 94 -4.44 -12.23 11.34
CA GLU A 94 -5.02 -13.11 10.33
C GLU A 94 -5.96 -12.35 9.38
N SER A 95 -6.26 -12.98 8.25
CA SER A 95 -7.19 -12.46 7.26
C SER A 95 -8.59 -12.27 7.83
N ARG A 96 -9.20 -11.11 7.61
CA ARG A 96 -10.58 -10.81 8.02
C ARG A 96 -11.37 -10.29 6.84
N ALA A 97 -12.34 -11.09 6.39
CA ALA A 97 -13.24 -10.73 5.29
C ALA A 97 -14.20 -9.59 5.65
N SER A 98 -14.43 -9.30 6.93
CA SER A 98 -15.29 -8.19 7.36
C SER A 98 -14.78 -7.61 8.67
N THR A 99 -14.46 -6.31 8.67
CA THR A 99 -14.04 -5.55 9.85
C THR A 99 -14.38 -4.07 9.66
N TYR A 100 -14.12 -3.26 10.68
CA TYR A 100 -13.99 -1.81 10.54
C TYR A 100 -12.89 -1.31 11.45
N ILE A 101 -11.82 -0.79 10.84
CA ILE A 101 -10.69 -0.22 11.58
C ILE A 101 -10.44 1.19 11.03
N GLN A 102 -10.63 2.20 11.87
CA GLN A 102 -10.17 3.55 11.54
C GLN A 102 -8.64 3.55 11.55
N ALA A 103 -8.03 4.01 10.46
CA ALA A 103 -6.60 3.83 10.23
C ALA A 103 -6.00 5.07 9.57
N TYR A 104 -4.95 5.64 10.18
CA TYR A 104 -4.16 6.73 9.59
C TYR A 104 -2.75 6.27 9.22
N SER A 105 -2.23 5.26 9.92
CA SER A 105 -1.01 4.57 9.54
C SER A 105 -1.07 3.12 9.96
N ILE A 106 -0.24 2.30 9.34
CA ILE A 106 -0.17 0.85 9.57
C ILE A 106 1.28 0.40 9.51
N ARG A 107 1.64 -0.57 10.35
CA ARG A 107 2.93 -1.25 10.31
C ARG A 107 2.70 -2.75 10.36
N CYS A 108 3.19 -3.48 9.37
CA CYS A 108 3.14 -4.93 9.37
C CYS A 108 4.54 -5.51 9.55
N SER A 109 4.69 -6.52 10.39
CA SER A 109 5.96 -7.16 10.74
C SER A 109 5.78 -8.67 10.89
N LYS A 110 6.89 -9.41 10.79
CA LYS A 110 6.92 -10.82 11.20
C LYS A 110 7.14 -10.86 12.71
N ASN A 111 6.26 -11.57 13.41
CA ASN A 111 6.30 -11.74 14.87
C ASN A 111 7.32 -12.81 15.28
#